data_AF-I4F573-F1
#
_entry.id   AF-I4F573-F1
#
_cell.length_a   1.000
_cell.length_b   1.000
_cell.length_c   1.000
_cell.angle_alpha   90.00
_cell.angle_beta   90.00
_cell.angle_gamma   90.00
#
_symmetry.space_group_name_H-M   'P 1'
#
loop_
_entity.id
_entity.type
_entity.pdbx_description
1 polymer ?
#
loop_
_entity_poly.entity_id
_entity_poly.type
_entity_poly.pdbx_seq_one_letter_code
_entity_poly.pdbx_strand_id
1 'polypeptide(L)'
;MLLLDLIVLALLVALLVVAAQTWLGRPARQWPAAEAAARWEDAHEAVGGVTRVVVRKVARLPTGETRVLGESVIEEIPDGAPDWHERFSAARQVAYDRAIDLNGPSLSG
;
A
#
# COMPACT_ATOMS: atom_id res chain seq x y z
N MET A 1 -30.02 5.45 -44.65
CA MET A 1 -28.90 6.21 -44.07
C MET A 1 -29.02 6.25 -42.55
N LEU A 2 -30.13 6.75 -41.98
CA LEU A 2 -30.39 6.74 -40.52
C LEU A 2 -30.11 5.43 -39.77
N LEU A 3 -30.49 4.26 -40.31
CA LEU A 3 -30.21 2.98 -39.65
C LEU A 3 -28.70 2.67 -39.56
N LEU A 4 -27.95 2.97 -40.63
CA LEU A 4 -26.49 2.81 -40.64
C LEU A 4 -25.86 3.79 -39.66
N ASP A 5 -26.34 5.04 -39.63
CA ASP A 5 -25.84 6.07 -38.71
C ASP A 5 -26.07 5.66 -37.24
N LEU A 6 -27.23 5.08 -36.92
CA LEU A 6 -27.55 4.56 -35.59
C LEU A 6 -26.67 3.36 -35.20
N ILE A 7 -26.40 2.44 -36.14
CA ILE A 7 -25.51 1.30 -35.91
C ILE A 7 -24.07 1.79 -35.65
N VAL A 8 -23.58 2.73 -36.45
CA VAL A 8 -22.25 3.33 -36.27
C VAL A 8 -22.16 4.04 -34.93
N LEU A 9 -23.18 4.83 -34.56
CA LEU A 9 -23.24 5.50 -33.27
C LEU A 9 -23.23 4.50 -32.11
N ALA A 10 -24.04 3.43 -32.19
CA ALA A 10 -24.08 2.41 -31.16
C ALA A 10 -22.73 1.69 -31.00
N LEU A 11 -22.04 1.39 -32.11
CA LEU A 11 -20.69 0.81 -32.09
C LEU A 11 -19.67 1.77 -31.46
N LEU A 12 -19.72 3.06 -31.79
CA LEU A 12 -18.83 4.07 -31.21
C LEU A 12 -19.05 4.21 -29.70
N VAL A 13 -20.31 4.25 -29.26
CA VAL A 13 -20.63 4.30 -27.82
C VAL A 13 -20.14 3.04 -27.11
N ALA A 14 -20.38 1.86 -27.69
CA ALA A 14 -19.89 0.60 -27.11
C ALA A 14 -18.35 0.59 -26.99
N LEU A 15 -17.65 1.08 -28.02
CA LEU A 15 -16.19 1.16 -28.03
C LEU A 15 -15.67 2.16 -26.97
N LEU A 16 -16.35 3.30 -26.82
CA LEU A 16 -16.06 4.29 -25.77
C LEU A 16 -16.27 3.70 -24.36
N VAL A 17 -17.35 2.95 -24.15
CA VAL A 17 -17.62 2.30 -22.86
C VAL A 17 -16.55 1.26 -22.54
N VAL A 18 -16.16 0.42 -23.50
CA VAL A 18 -15.07 -0.56 -23.30
C VAL A 18 -13.75 0.15 -23.04
N ALA A 19 -13.43 1.21 -23.78
CA ALA A 19 -12.23 2.02 -23.55
C ALA A 19 -12.23 2.62 -22.14
N ALA A 20 -13.33 3.24 -21.71
CA ALA A 20 -13.46 3.80 -20.37
C ALA A 20 -13.32 2.72 -19.28
N GLN A 21 -13.99 1.58 -19.42
CA GLN A 21 -13.89 0.47 -18.46
C GLN A 21 -12.48 -0.10 -18.37
N THR A 22 -11.77 -0.22 -19.50
CA THR A 22 -10.38 -0.70 -19.50
C THR A 22 -9.44 0.31 -18.85
N TRP A 23 -9.70 1.60 -19.02
CA TRP A 23 -8.90 2.67 -18.45
C TRP A 23 -9.12 2.81 -16.94
N LEU A 24 -10.38 2.85 -16.50
CA LEU A 24 -10.73 2.93 -15.07
C LEU A 24 -10.43 1.63 -14.30
N GLY A 25 -10.49 0.47 -14.96
CA GLY A 25 -10.20 -0.83 -14.35
C GLY A 25 -8.71 -1.17 -14.23
N ARG A 26 -7.82 -0.38 -14.83
CA ARG A 26 -6.37 -0.64 -14.80
C ARG A 26 -5.76 -0.67 -13.40
N PRO A 27 -6.03 0.30 -12.51
CA PRO A 27 -5.49 0.26 -11.14
C PRO A 27 -5.97 -0.98 -10.39
N ALA A 28 -7.26 -1.31 -10.50
CA ALA A 28 -7.85 -2.50 -9.88
C ALA A 28 -7.18 -3.81 -10.31
N ARG A 29 -6.75 -3.91 -11.58
CA ARG A 29 -6.04 -5.09 -12.11
C ARG A 29 -4.56 -5.14 -11.72
N GLN A 30 -3.96 -4.01 -11.34
CA GLN A 30 -2.55 -3.94 -10.95
C GLN A 30 -2.34 -4.25 -9.47
N TRP A 31 -3.35 -4.03 -8.63
CA TRP A 31 -3.28 -4.30 -7.19
C TRP A 31 -2.88 -5.74 -6.85
N PRO A 32 -3.44 -6.81 -7.45
CA PRO A 32 -3.03 -8.18 -7.11
C PRO A 32 -1.53 -8.44 -7.28
N ALA A 33 -0.92 -7.91 -8.34
CA ALA A 33 0.51 -8.00 -8.56
C ALA A 33 1.31 -7.16 -7.55
N ALA A 34 0.85 -5.95 -7.25
CA ALA A 34 1.49 -5.09 -6.24
C ALA A 34 1.37 -5.66 -4.81
N GLU A 35 0.27 -6.33 -4.49
CA GLU A 35 0.04 -6.99 -3.20
C GLU A 35 0.91 -8.24 -3.05
N ALA A 36 1.10 -9.01 -4.13
CA ALA A 36 2.06 -10.12 -4.16
C ALA A 36 3.52 -9.65 -4.02
N ALA A 37 3.83 -8.48 -4.58
CA ALA A 37 5.15 -7.83 -4.47
C ALA A 37 5.32 -7.02 -3.18
N ALA A 38 4.30 -6.93 -2.32
CA ALA A 38 4.34 -6.11 -1.12
C ALA A 38 5.47 -6.53 -0.18
N ARG A 39 6.02 -5.55 0.54
CA ARG A 39 7.15 -5.73 1.46
C ARG A 39 6.82 -5.12 2.82
N TRP A 40 7.37 -5.72 3.86
CA TRP A 40 7.36 -5.14 5.19
C TRP A 40 8.42 -4.02 5.26
N GLU A 41 8.06 -2.89 5.84
CA GLU A 41 8.94 -1.74 6.07
C GLU A 41 8.76 -1.22 7.50
N ASP A 42 9.83 -0.69 8.09
CA ASP A 42 9.73 0.10 9.32
C ASP A 42 9.08 1.45 9.02
N ALA A 43 8.23 1.91 9.92
CA ALA A 43 7.62 3.22 9.85
C ALA A 43 7.42 3.80 11.24
N HIS A 44 7.30 5.12 11.30
CA HIS A 44 6.86 5.80 12.51
C HIS A 44 5.83 6.87 12.13
N GLU A 45 4.92 7.14 13.04
CA GLU A 45 3.94 8.20 12.93
C GLU A 45 3.82 8.92 14.28
N ALA A 46 3.63 10.24 14.22
CA ALA A 46 3.36 11.05 15.39
C ALA A 46 1.88 11.45 15.37
N VAL A 47 1.08 10.89 16.27
CA VAL A 47 -0.36 11.13 16.35
C VAL A 47 -0.75 11.32 17.80
N GLY A 48 -1.44 12.44 18.10
CA GLY A 48 -2.02 12.66 19.43
C GLY A 48 -1.00 12.82 20.57
N GLY A 49 0.21 13.31 20.29
CA GLY A 49 1.28 13.46 21.29
C GLY A 49 2.01 12.16 21.62
N VAL A 50 1.84 11.14 20.77
CA VAL A 50 2.52 9.85 20.87
C VAL A 50 3.20 9.56 19.54
N THR A 51 4.47 9.16 19.64
CA THR A 51 5.23 8.58 18.54
C THR A 51 5.00 7.07 18.54
N ARG A 52 4.36 6.58 17.47
CA ARG A 52 4.06 5.16 17.27
C ARG A 52 5.04 4.60 16.25
N VAL A 53 5.83 3.61 16.68
CA VAL A 53 6.76 2.89 15.81
C VAL A 53 6.09 1.59 15.39
N VAL A 54 6.00 1.36 14.09
CA VAL A 54 5.27 0.25 13.49
C VAL A 54 6.12 -0.47 12.44
N VAL A 55 5.77 -1.72 12.19
CA VAL A 55 6.19 -2.44 10.98
C VAL A 55 4.94 -2.68 10.14
N ARG A 56 4.99 -2.30 8.86
CA ARG A 56 3.82 -2.34 7.98
C ARG A 56 4.14 -3.00 6.64
N LYS A 57 3.19 -3.79 6.12
CA LYS A 57 3.28 -4.41 4.81
C LYS A 57 2.67 -3.49 3.77
N VAL A 58 3.49 -2.98 2.85
CA VAL A 58 3.07 -1.97 1.87
C VAL A 58 3.12 -2.51 0.45
N ALA A 59 1.99 -2.42 -0.25
CA ALA A 59 1.90 -2.58 -1.69
C ALA A 59 2.02 -1.20 -2.35
N ARG A 60 2.75 -1.13 -3.46
CA ARG A 60 2.95 0.12 -4.23
C ARG A 60 2.64 -0.12 -5.70
N LEU A 61 1.76 0.69 -6.27
CA LEU A 61 1.54 0.70 -7.71
C LEU A 61 2.65 1.48 -8.42
N PRO A 62 2.92 1.20 -9.71
CA PRO A 62 3.82 2.02 -10.52
C PRO A 62 3.36 3.48 -10.66
N THR A 63 2.07 3.76 -10.43
CA THR A 63 1.49 5.11 -10.40
C THR A 63 1.90 5.90 -9.16
N GLY A 64 2.49 5.25 -8.14
CA GLY A 64 2.87 5.87 -6.87
C GLY A 64 1.83 5.69 -5.75
N GLU A 65 0.63 5.18 -6.07
CA GLU A 65 -0.37 4.84 -5.06
C GLU A 65 0.14 3.72 -4.14
N THR A 66 -0.11 3.86 -2.84
CA THR A 66 0.30 2.89 -1.82
C THR A 66 -0.89 2.36 -1.05
N ARG A 67 -0.80 1.11 -0.61
CA ARG A 67 -1.79 0.47 0.26
C ARG A 67 -1.07 -0.31 1.36
N VAL A 68 -1.47 -0.06 2.61
CA VAL A 68 -1.04 -0.87 3.76
C VAL A 68 -1.94 -2.09 3.85
N LEU A 69 -1.33 -3.28 3.79
CA LEU A 69 -2.01 -4.57 3.82
C LEU A 69 -2.01 -5.21 5.22
N GLY A 70 -1.09 -4.78 6.06
CA GLY A 70 -0.94 -5.25 7.43
C GLY A 70 -0.04 -4.32 8.22
N GLU A 71 -0.29 -4.22 9.52
CA GLU A 71 0.43 -3.35 10.42
C GLU A 71 0.60 -4.04 11.77
N SER A 72 1.77 -3.89 12.38
CA SER A 72 2.04 -4.29 13.76
C SER A 72 2.75 -3.15 14.48
N VAL A 73 2.20 -2.77 15.62
CA VAL A 73 2.85 -1.80 16.52
C VAL A 73 4.02 -2.49 17.20
N ILE A 74 5.15 -1.80 17.23
CA ILE A 74 6.32 -2.20 18.02
C ILE A 74 6.26 -1.48 19.35
N GLU A 75 6.08 -0.16 19.32
CA GLU A 75 6.02 0.65 20.53
C GLU A 75 5.24 1.96 20.33
N GLU A 76 4.63 2.45 21.41
CA GLU A 76 4.03 3.77 21.52
C GLU A 76 4.78 4.56 22.60
N ILE A 77 5.34 5.70 22.21
CA ILE A 77 6.22 6.52 23.03
C ILE A 77 5.60 7.91 23.17
N PRO A 78 5.22 8.35 24.38
CA PRO A 78 4.75 9.71 24.58
C PRO A 78 5.82 10.73 24.19
N ASP A 79 5.47 11.76 23.43
CA ASP A 79 6.45 12.74 22.91
C ASP A 79 7.18 13.53 24.01
N GLY A 80 6.58 13.60 25.21
CA GLY A 80 7.19 14.22 26.38
C GLY A 80 8.02 13.28 27.26
N ALA A 81 8.24 12.04 26.84
CA ALA A 81 8.99 11.07 27.63
C ALA A 81 10.47 11.49 27.76
N PRO A 82 11.07 11.48 28.98
CA PRO A 82 12.46 11.90 29.17
C PRO A 82 13.46 10.98 28.46
N ASP A 83 13.08 9.73 28.22
CA ASP A 83 13.82 8.68 27.54
C ASP A 83 13.37 8.47 26.08
N TRP A 84 12.61 9.42 25.52
CA TRP A 84 12.00 9.29 24.18
C TRP A 84 13.00 8.87 23.10
N HIS A 85 14.19 9.47 23.07
CA HIS A 85 15.17 9.22 22.01
C HIS A 85 15.73 7.79 22.06
N GLU A 86 15.99 7.29 23.27
CA GLU A 86 16.49 5.93 23.48
C GLU A 86 15.43 4.91 23.09
N ARG A 87 14.20 5.09 23.58
CA ARG A 87 13.06 4.23 23.25
C ARG A 87 12.75 4.22 21.76
N PHE A 88 12.76 5.39 21.12
CA PHE A 88 12.50 5.52 19.69
C PHE A 88 13.56 4.79 18.87
N SER A 89 14.84 4.99 19.20
CA SER A 89 15.95 4.35 18.49
C SER A 89 15.90 2.83 18.65
N ALA A 90 15.63 2.33 19.86
CA ALA A 90 15.47 0.90 20.13
C ALA A 90 14.26 0.30 19.40
N ALA A 91 13.09 0.92 19.51
CA ALA A 91 11.87 0.47 18.82
C ALA A 91 12.04 0.45 17.31
N ARG A 92 12.72 1.45 16.74
CA ARG A 92 12.99 1.52 15.31
C ARG A 92 13.92 0.40 14.85
N GLN A 93 14.96 0.08 15.62
CA GLN A 93 15.83 -1.06 15.33
C GLN A 93 15.04 -2.37 15.32
N VAL A 94 14.17 -2.59 16.31
CA VAL A 94 13.28 -3.77 16.36
C VAL A 94 12.35 -3.82 15.15
N ALA A 95 11.77 -2.67 14.76
CA ALA A 95 10.90 -2.59 13.58
C ALA A 95 11.66 -2.95 12.29
N TYR A 96 12.88 -2.44 12.14
CA TYR A 96 13.75 -2.71 11.00
C TYR A 96 14.14 -4.19 10.91
N ASP A 97 14.61 -4.78 12.02
CA ASP A 97 14.99 -6.20 12.07
C ASP A 97 13.78 -7.09 11.76
N ARG A 98 12.61 -6.76 12.33
CA ARG A 98 11.37 -7.47 12.05
C ARG A 98 10.93 -7.34 10.58
N ALA A 99 11.15 -6.19 9.96
CA ALA A 99 10.86 -6.03 8.53
C ALA A 99 11.77 -6.92 7.67
N ILE A 100 13.05 -7.06 8.03
CA ILE A 100 13.97 -7.99 7.36
C ILE A 100 13.47 -9.42 7.51
N ASP A 101 13.17 -9.85 8.75
CA ASP A 101 12.72 -11.22 9.03
C ASP A 101 11.44 -11.57 8.27
N LEU A 102 10.47 -10.64 8.24
CA LEU A 102 9.19 -10.83 7.55
C LEU A 102 9.30 -10.80 6.01
N ASN A 103 10.38 -10.23 5.47
CA ASN A 103 10.69 -10.23 4.04
C ASN A 103 11.62 -11.38 3.63
N GLY A 104 12.29 -12.02 4.61
CA GLY A 104 13.13 -13.18 4.39
C GLY A 104 12.34 -14.40 3.92
N PRO A 105 13.03 -15.45 3.41
CA PRO A 105 12.38 -16.70 3.09
C PRO A 105 11.67 -17.23 4.34
N SER A 106 10.35 -17.41 4.26
CA SER A 106 9.59 -18.03 5.35
C SER A 106 10.16 -19.42 5.59
N LEU A 107 10.86 -19.63 6.71
CA LEU A 107 11.43 -20.92 7.09
C LEU A 107 10.35 -21.98 7.44
N SER A 108 9.08 -21.67 7.22
CA SER A 108 7.97 -22.62 7.30
C SER A 108 7.80 -23.35 5.97
N GLY A 109 8.58 -24.41 5.78
CA GLY A 109 8.38 -25.48 4.80
C GLY A 109 8.32 -26.82 5.52
#